data_AF-A0A1B6G1L8-F1
#
_entry.id   AF-A0A1B6G1L8-F1
#
_cell.length_a   1.000
_cell.length_b   1.000
_cell.length_c   1.000
_cell.angle_alpha   90.00
_cell.angle_beta   90.00
_cell.angle_gamma   90.00
#
_symmetry.space_group_name_H-M   'P 1'
#
loop_
_entity.id
_entity.type
_entity.pdbx_description
1 polymer ?
#
loop_
_entity_poly.entity_id
_entity_poly.type
_entity_poly.pdbx_seq_one_letter_code
_entity_poly.pdbx_strand_id
1 'polypeptide(L)'
;MEDKKSVEDLGQYITNEYGLLKEILSNLNPIDLWSARLVCRKWKSTVDLIVNKDPIVLPSHKVGKKFPPPVVPQRILPTVIIQQHLFENSRNQSLEICRRCGREFYVCPCVISTPTTAFISISCTREKCSYEASLKLTTYQFWHSHPTLILPTSQGIKITPFCIMKGAKILRKPITNEIVSRCIGGEEPIKCLLIISKTRSAKFVSSLLKKIVDRQGKTFAAGGGEIKHYECNAGNRRKITTGRYHSLWFVPSYVFIAFRGDGVSAHSEILYYEDAKDINIFMKQLAERVGPVPEGGSRIAFLAQCVARTDPFLENEESSAFNRAFPSVPQFGFHALGEYGMSSSSTEAPEEGKPSKKMKYSFEHVNTTSITIITFSKVKFNK
;
A
#
# COMPACT_ATOMS: atom_id res chain seq x y z
N MET A 1 42.29 -0.12 -36.78
CA MET A 1 42.35 1.17 -36.07
C MET A 1 40.91 1.65 -35.95
N GLU A 2 40.25 1.28 -34.87
CA GLU A 2 38.81 1.52 -34.68
C GLU A 2 38.56 2.95 -34.16
N ASP A 3 37.55 3.57 -34.76
CA ASP A 3 37.03 4.91 -34.49
C ASP A 3 36.63 5.09 -33.03
N LYS A 4 37.51 5.72 -32.25
CA LYS A 4 37.10 6.50 -31.07
C LYS A 4 36.45 7.80 -31.55
N LYS A 5 35.19 7.71 -32.02
CA LYS A 5 34.32 8.89 -31.99
C LYS A 5 34.02 9.17 -30.52
N SER A 6 34.67 10.21 -30.03
CA SER A 6 34.48 10.78 -28.70
C SER A 6 33.00 10.86 -28.39
N VAL A 7 32.65 10.44 -27.17
CA VAL A 7 31.50 10.96 -26.44
C VAL A 7 31.79 12.45 -26.22
N GLU A 8 31.75 13.23 -27.30
CA GLU A 8 31.66 14.68 -27.27
C GLU A 8 30.28 14.99 -26.70
N ASP A 9 30.32 14.93 -25.37
CA ASP A 9 29.52 15.60 -24.38
C ASP A 9 28.05 15.72 -24.78
N LEU A 10 27.28 14.66 -24.51
CA LEU A 10 25.82 14.69 -24.49
C LEU A 10 25.30 15.92 -23.70
N GLY A 11 26.06 16.37 -22.69
CA GLY A 11 25.82 17.61 -21.96
C GLY A 11 25.96 18.88 -22.83
N GLN A 12 26.93 18.95 -23.74
CA GLN A 12 27.01 20.00 -24.76
C GLN A 12 25.86 19.95 -25.76
N TYR A 13 25.47 18.75 -26.23
CA TYR A 13 24.33 18.60 -27.15
C TYR A 13 23.03 19.10 -26.51
N ILE A 14 22.73 18.66 -25.28
CA ILE A 14 21.55 19.09 -24.52
C ILE A 14 21.60 20.59 -24.22
N THR A 15 22.77 21.15 -23.91
CA THR A 15 22.89 22.60 -23.65
C THR A 15 22.81 23.47 -24.90
N ASN A 16 23.01 22.92 -26.10
CA ASN A 16 22.94 23.65 -27.37
C ASN A 16 21.53 23.68 -27.97
N GLU A 17 20.70 22.67 -27.70
CA GLU A 17 19.33 22.58 -28.21
C GLU A 17 18.32 23.27 -27.29
N TYR A 18 18.08 24.57 -27.54
CA TYR A 18 17.17 25.41 -26.75
C TYR A 18 15.75 24.84 -26.64
N GLY A 19 15.23 24.20 -27.70
CA GLY A 19 13.90 23.59 -27.70
C GLY A 19 13.76 22.48 -26.66
N LEU A 20 14.78 21.61 -26.55
CA LEU A 20 14.82 20.51 -25.59
C LEU A 20 14.97 21.04 -24.15
N LEU A 21 15.86 22.01 -23.94
CA LEU A 21 15.99 22.65 -22.62
C LEU A 21 14.68 23.29 -22.17
N LYS A 22 13.99 23.99 -23.06
CA LYS A 22 12.71 24.63 -22.74
C LYS A 22 11.68 23.58 -22.33
N GLU A 23 11.56 22.48 -23.07
CA GLU A 23 10.59 21.41 -22.78
C GLU A 23 10.88 20.73 -21.44
N ILE A 24 12.15 20.38 -21.18
CA ILE A 24 12.58 19.75 -19.92
C ILE A 24 12.33 20.70 -18.74
N LEU A 25 12.78 21.96 -18.85
CA LEU A 25 12.72 22.93 -17.76
C LEU A 25 11.28 23.40 -17.48
N SER A 26 10.41 23.47 -18.49
CA SER A 26 9.00 23.88 -18.30
C SER A 26 8.18 22.86 -17.49
N ASN A 27 8.68 21.63 -17.33
CA ASN A 27 8.04 20.58 -16.53
C ASN A 27 8.63 20.45 -15.10
N LEU A 28 9.64 21.25 -14.74
CA LEU A 28 10.22 21.23 -13.40
C LEU A 28 9.40 22.07 -12.41
N ASN A 29 9.37 21.65 -11.15
CA ASN A 29 8.81 22.48 -10.08
C ASN A 29 9.72 23.69 -9.79
N PRO A 30 9.25 24.75 -9.10
CA PRO A 30 10.03 25.97 -8.90
C PRO A 30 11.37 25.76 -8.20
N ILE A 31 11.47 24.83 -7.24
CA ILE A 31 12.72 24.57 -6.51
C ILE A 31 13.75 23.93 -7.43
N ASP A 32 13.33 22.95 -8.23
CA ASP A 32 14.18 22.29 -9.21
C ASP A 32 14.53 23.23 -10.37
N LEU A 33 13.61 24.13 -10.76
CA LEU A 33 13.85 25.17 -11.76
C LEU A 33 14.88 26.20 -11.28
N TRP A 34 14.82 26.62 -10.00
CA TRP A 34 15.84 27.47 -9.39
C TRP A 34 17.19 26.78 -9.25
N SER A 35 17.19 25.48 -8.95
CA SER A 35 18.42 24.68 -8.90
C SER A 35 19.03 24.52 -10.30
N ALA A 36 18.18 24.28 -11.31
CA ALA A 36 18.55 24.23 -12.72
C ALA A 36 19.16 25.56 -13.21
N ARG A 37 18.67 26.70 -12.71
CA ARG A 37 19.24 28.03 -12.98
C ARG A 37 20.72 28.16 -12.59
N LEU A 38 21.20 27.36 -11.64
CA LEU A 38 22.59 27.40 -11.14
C LEU A 38 23.56 26.53 -11.94
N VAL A 39 23.06 25.67 -12.85
CA VAL A 39 23.89 24.68 -13.56
C VAL A 39 24.84 25.34 -14.56
N CYS A 40 24.33 26.18 -15.47
CA CYS A 40 25.15 26.92 -16.43
C CYS A 40 24.45 28.18 -16.95
N ARG A 41 25.19 29.02 -17.69
CA ARG A 41 24.66 30.29 -18.24
C ARG A 41 23.45 30.09 -19.17
N LYS A 42 23.45 29.04 -20.00
CA LYS A 42 22.34 28.77 -20.93
C LYS A 42 21.06 28.34 -20.20
N TRP A 43 21.18 27.47 -19.20
CA TRP A 43 20.05 27.06 -18.36
C TRP A 43 19.47 28.25 -17.61
N LYS A 44 20.33 29.13 -17.07
CA LYS A 44 19.90 30.38 -16.45
C LYS A 44 19.06 31.24 -17.38
N SER A 45 19.52 31.49 -18.61
CA SER A 45 18.78 32.28 -19.60
C SER A 45 17.44 31.65 -19.98
N THR A 46 17.37 30.32 -20.14
CA THR A 46 16.12 29.61 -20.44
C THR A 46 15.14 29.66 -19.27
N VAL A 47 15.61 29.45 -18.03
CA VAL A 47 14.80 29.60 -16.81
C VAL A 47 14.26 31.02 -16.68
N ASP A 48 15.11 32.03 -16.84
CA ASP A 48 14.72 33.44 -16.75
C ASP A 48 13.65 33.78 -17.83
N LEU A 49 13.74 33.20 -19.03
CA LEU A 49 12.73 33.36 -20.09
C LEU A 49 11.40 32.65 -19.78
N ILE A 50 11.44 31.42 -19.26
CA ILE A 50 10.24 30.66 -18.84
C ILE A 50 9.51 31.46 -17.75
N VAL A 51 10.26 31.90 -16.74
CA VAL A 51 9.76 32.72 -15.63
C VAL A 51 9.16 34.04 -16.11
N ASN A 52 9.79 34.73 -17.08
CA ASN A 52 9.31 36.00 -17.59
C ASN A 52 8.07 35.86 -18.49
N LYS A 53 7.87 34.71 -19.15
CA LYS A 53 6.70 34.45 -20.01
C LYS A 53 5.48 33.97 -19.25
N ASP A 54 5.66 33.29 -18.11
CA ASP A 54 4.57 32.76 -17.29
C ASP A 54 4.78 33.13 -15.81
N PRO A 55 4.48 34.39 -15.43
CA PRO A 55 4.80 34.92 -14.09
C PRO A 55 4.03 34.22 -12.95
N ILE A 56 3.08 33.33 -13.27
CA ILE A 56 2.38 32.46 -12.31
C ILE A 56 3.35 31.48 -11.63
N VAL A 57 4.53 31.23 -12.22
CA VAL A 57 5.55 30.32 -11.67
C VAL A 57 6.36 30.95 -10.52
N LEU A 58 6.26 32.27 -10.25
CA LEU A 58 6.95 32.90 -9.12
C LEU A 58 6.15 34.03 -8.46
N PRO A 59 5.75 33.90 -7.18
CA PRO A 59 5.57 35.07 -6.34
C PRO A 59 6.95 35.59 -5.93
N SER A 60 7.24 36.79 -6.40
CA SER A 60 8.33 37.65 -5.93
C SER A 60 8.37 37.73 -4.40
N HIS A 61 9.57 37.69 -3.82
CA HIS A 61 9.84 38.29 -2.52
C HIS A 61 9.58 39.81 -2.59
N LYS A 62 8.32 40.23 -2.49
CA LYS A 62 7.97 41.62 -2.17
C LYS A 62 7.23 41.63 -0.83
N VAL A 63 7.91 42.20 0.16
CA VAL A 63 7.43 42.46 1.51
C VAL A 63 6.13 43.28 1.42
N GLY A 64 5.06 42.82 2.10
CA GLY A 64 3.93 43.68 2.47
C GLY A 64 2.54 43.36 1.93
N LYS A 65 2.34 42.39 1.02
CA LYS A 65 0.99 41.95 0.63
C LYS A 65 0.78 40.47 0.96
N LYS A 66 -0.20 40.18 1.83
CA LYS A 66 -0.67 38.82 2.12
C LYS A 66 -1.36 38.27 0.88
N PHE A 67 -0.60 37.55 0.03
CA PHE A 67 -1.17 36.69 -1.00
C PHE A 67 -1.51 35.32 -0.39
N PRO A 68 -2.55 34.63 -0.90
CA PRO A 68 -2.81 33.25 -0.51
C PRO A 68 -1.57 32.41 -0.85
N PRO A 69 -1.21 31.44 0.02
CA PRO A 69 0.02 30.68 -0.15
C PRO A 69 0.01 29.98 -1.52
N PRO A 70 1.16 29.94 -2.22
CA PRO A 70 1.27 29.20 -3.47
C PRO A 70 0.83 27.75 -3.20
N VAL A 71 0.01 27.20 -4.11
CA VAL A 71 -0.36 25.79 -4.08
C VAL A 71 0.86 24.97 -4.47
N VAL A 72 1.80 24.83 -3.53
CA VAL A 72 2.87 23.85 -3.61
C VAL A 72 2.17 22.50 -3.73
N PRO A 73 2.44 21.67 -4.75
CA PRO A 73 1.96 20.30 -4.78
C PRO A 73 2.40 19.68 -3.46
N GLN A 74 1.44 19.40 -2.56
CA GLN A 74 1.78 18.83 -1.27
C GLN A 74 2.58 17.56 -1.53
N ARG A 75 3.76 17.48 -0.93
CA ARG A 75 4.62 16.31 -1.04
C ARG A 75 3.76 15.11 -0.64
N ILE A 76 3.55 14.18 -1.56
CA ILE A 76 2.77 12.98 -1.30
C ILE A 76 3.60 12.13 -0.33
N LEU A 77 3.23 12.18 0.95
CA LEU A 77 3.94 11.46 2.00
C LEU A 77 3.33 10.07 2.18
N PRO A 78 4.16 9.06 2.55
CA PRO A 78 3.65 7.75 2.88
C PRO A 78 2.80 7.81 4.15
N THR A 79 1.64 7.17 4.12
CA THR A 79 0.73 7.07 5.26
C THR A 79 0.87 5.74 5.96
N VAL A 80 1.04 4.67 5.18
CA VAL A 80 1.38 3.34 5.70
C VAL A 80 2.56 2.79 4.91
N ILE A 81 3.50 2.19 5.62
CA ILE A 81 4.56 1.38 5.03
C ILE A 81 4.45 0.00 5.64
N ILE A 82 4.30 -1.03 4.81
CA ILE A 82 4.30 -2.43 5.23
C ILE A 82 5.56 -3.06 4.68
N GLN A 83 6.46 -3.51 5.55
CA GLN A 83 7.66 -4.23 5.16
C GLN A 83 7.51 -5.69 5.56
N GLN A 84 7.91 -6.60 4.68
CA GLN A 84 7.95 -8.02 4.97
C GLN A 84 9.39 -8.49 5.13
N HIS A 85 9.68 -9.19 6.21
CA HIS A 85 10.94 -9.91 6.37
C HIS A 85 10.81 -11.28 5.71
N LEU A 86 11.50 -11.48 4.59
CA LEU A 86 11.36 -12.69 3.76
C LEU A 86 12.17 -13.90 4.29
N PHE A 87 13.12 -13.70 5.20
CA PHE A 87 13.98 -14.79 5.69
C PHE A 87 14.49 -14.54 7.12
N GLU A 88 14.41 -15.55 7.99
CA GLU A 88 15.23 -15.62 9.22
C GLU A 88 16.69 -16.04 8.93
N ASN A 89 16.99 -16.57 7.72
CA ASN A 89 18.26 -17.24 7.42
C ASN A 89 19.05 -16.69 6.20
N SER A 90 18.68 -15.57 5.59
CA SER A 90 19.46 -15.00 4.48
C SER A 90 20.65 -14.19 5.00
N ARG A 91 21.70 -14.87 5.49
CA ARG A 91 22.99 -14.24 5.88
C ARG A 91 23.73 -13.52 4.74
N ASN A 92 23.22 -13.56 3.50
CA ASN A 92 23.96 -13.14 2.29
C ASN A 92 23.34 -11.99 1.49
N GLN A 93 22.30 -11.32 1.97
CA GLN A 93 21.92 -10.02 1.39
C GLN A 93 22.44 -8.93 2.31
N SER A 94 23.17 -7.96 1.76
CA SER A 94 23.80 -6.88 2.52
C SER A 94 22.73 -5.99 3.15
N LEU A 95 22.33 -6.31 4.39
CA LEU A 95 21.54 -5.41 5.21
C LEU A 95 22.34 -4.12 5.37
N GLU A 96 21.73 -2.98 5.04
CA GLU A 96 22.37 -1.70 5.26
C GLU A 96 22.16 -1.27 6.71
N ILE A 97 23.24 -0.83 7.35
CA ILE A 97 23.15 -0.18 8.66
C ILE A 97 22.62 1.23 8.43
N CYS A 98 21.42 1.52 8.93
CA CYS A 98 20.89 2.86 8.86
C CYS A 98 21.71 3.81 9.74
N ARG A 99 22.37 4.80 9.14
CA ARG A 99 23.11 5.84 9.88
C ARG A 99 22.26 6.62 10.89
N ARG A 100 20.92 6.62 10.75
CA ARG A 100 19.99 7.34 11.62
C ARG A 100 19.59 6.56 12.87
N CYS A 101 19.43 5.24 12.78
CA CYS A 101 18.95 4.42 13.90
C CYS A 101 19.90 3.29 14.32
N GLY A 102 21.01 3.09 13.59
CA GLY A 102 22.05 2.13 13.90
C GLY A 102 21.64 0.66 13.74
N ARG A 103 20.51 0.38 13.08
CA ARG A 103 19.98 -0.97 12.91
C ARG A 103 20.11 -1.44 11.47
N GLU A 104 20.27 -2.74 11.32
CA GLU A 104 20.31 -3.45 10.05
C GLU A 104 18.89 -3.60 9.48
N PHE A 105 18.68 -3.09 8.26
CA PHE A 105 17.44 -3.24 7.52
C PHE A 105 17.73 -3.37 6.01
N TYR A 106 16.85 -4.04 5.28
CA TYR A 106 16.84 -3.98 3.81
C TYR A 106 16.49 -2.57 3.31
N VAL A 107 15.46 -1.98 3.93
CA VAL A 107 15.06 -0.59 3.74
C VAL A 107 14.68 -0.07 5.11
N CYS A 108 15.44 0.87 5.66
CA CYS A 108 15.19 1.34 7.02
C CYS A 108 13.95 2.24 7.08
N PRO A 109 12.98 1.97 7.99
CA PRO A 109 11.83 2.83 8.22
C PRO A 109 12.20 4.30 8.38
N CYS A 110 13.28 4.60 9.11
CA CYS A 110 13.67 5.96 9.46
C CYS A 110 14.15 6.80 8.27
N VAL A 111 14.43 6.19 7.13
CA VAL A 111 14.83 6.87 5.89
C VAL A 111 13.61 7.31 5.09
N ILE A 112 12.54 6.51 5.14
CA ILE A 112 11.36 6.69 4.29
C ILE A 112 10.10 7.16 5.03
N SER A 113 10.03 6.99 6.36
CA SER A 113 8.84 7.32 7.16
C SER A 113 8.87 8.73 7.74
N THR A 114 7.68 9.34 7.84
CA THR A 114 7.47 10.64 8.49
C THR A 114 6.80 10.46 9.86
N PRO A 115 6.74 11.50 10.72
CA PRO A 115 6.11 11.40 12.03
C PRO A 115 4.63 10.98 12.00
N THR A 116 3.94 11.19 10.89
CA THR A 116 2.52 10.84 10.69
C THR A 116 2.32 9.50 9.98
N THR A 117 3.40 8.83 9.55
CA THR A 117 3.37 7.55 8.86
C THR A 117 3.26 6.41 9.87
N ALA A 118 2.36 5.45 9.63
CA ALA A 118 2.42 4.16 10.32
C ALA A 118 3.38 3.22 9.59
N PHE A 119 4.36 2.68 10.30
CA PHE A 119 5.24 1.65 9.77
C PHE A 119 4.87 0.31 10.40
N ILE A 120 4.63 -0.70 9.57
CA ILE A 120 4.26 -2.05 9.97
C ILE A 120 5.34 -2.97 9.44
N SER A 121 6.08 -3.62 10.34
CA SER A 121 7.00 -4.70 9.98
C SER A 121 6.31 -6.03 10.20
N ILE A 122 6.13 -6.79 9.13
CA ILE A 122 5.57 -8.11 9.15
C ILE A 122 6.72 -9.11 9.05
N SER A 123 6.80 -10.04 9.98
CA SER A 123 7.67 -11.20 9.86
C SER A 123 6.81 -12.39 9.46
N CYS A 124 6.96 -12.79 8.21
CA CYS A 124 6.39 -14.03 7.74
C CYS A 124 7.50 -15.05 7.85
N THR A 125 7.53 -15.79 8.95
CA THR A 125 8.18 -17.09 8.92
C THR A 125 7.47 -17.87 7.83
N ARG A 126 8.13 -18.09 6.69
CA ARG A 126 7.81 -19.23 5.84
C ARG A 126 8.05 -20.41 6.77
N GLU A 127 7.01 -20.93 7.42
CA GLU A 127 7.17 -22.15 8.20
C GLU A 127 7.73 -23.15 7.20
N LYS A 128 9.00 -23.53 7.40
CA LYS A 128 9.72 -24.40 6.49
C LYS A 128 8.79 -25.56 6.22
N CYS A 129 8.30 -25.65 5.00
CA CYS A 129 7.60 -26.83 4.56
C CYS A 129 8.61 -27.95 4.79
N SER A 130 8.34 -28.88 5.70
CA SER A 130 9.27 -29.91 6.16
C SER A 130 9.66 -30.92 5.05
N TYR A 131 9.35 -30.59 3.80
CA TYR A 131 9.63 -31.32 2.57
C TYR A 131 10.87 -30.78 1.80
N GLU A 132 11.61 -29.81 2.34
CA GLU A 132 12.87 -29.30 1.77
C GLU A 132 14.09 -30.18 2.12
N ALA A 133 14.03 -31.48 1.84
CA ALA A 133 15.24 -32.31 1.76
C ALA A 133 15.54 -32.82 0.34
N SER A 134 14.56 -32.81 -0.58
CA SER A 134 14.72 -33.51 -1.87
C SER A 134 14.38 -32.69 -3.12
N LEU A 135 13.66 -31.57 -3.02
CA LEU A 135 13.30 -30.77 -4.18
C LEU A 135 14.28 -29.61 -4.37
N LYS A 136 15.21 -29.82 -5.31
CA LYS A 136 16.08 -28.79 -5.89
C LYS A 136 15.24 -27.58 -6.31
N LEU A 137 15.39 -26.47 -5.59
CA LEU A 137 15.29 -25.05 -6.00
C LEU A 137 14.74 -24.72 -7.41
N THR A 138 13.59 -25.25 -7.81
CA THR A 138 12.82 -24.68 -8.93
C THR A 138 12.07 -23.49 -8.38
N THR A 139 12.58 -22.30 -8.73
CA THR A 139 12.00 -20.96 -8.59
C THR A 139 10.53 -20.94 -8.15
N TYR A 140 10.30 -20.84 -6.85
CA TYR A 140 8.98 -20.60 -6.29
C TYR A 140 8.49 -19.21 -6.73
N GLN A 141 7.33 -19.14 -7.39
CA GLN A 141 6.67 -17.88 -7.74
C GLN A 141 5.70 -17.48 -6.63
N PHE A 142 6.19 -17.37 -5.38
CA PHE A 142 5.38 -16.82 -4.31
C PHE A 142 4.97 -15.38 -4.69
N TRP A 143 3.77 -14.97 -4.30
CA TRP A 143 3.05 -13.70 -4.46
C TRP A 143 3.82 -12.38 -4.19
N HIS A 144 5.02 -12.24 -4.74
CA HIS A 144 5.98 -11.20 -4.38
C HIS A 144 6.45 -10.48 -5.63
N SER A 145 5.80 -9.36 -5.91
CA SER A 145 6.44 -8.32 -6.73
C SER A 145 7.45 -7.53 -5.88
N HIS A 146 7.18 -7.29 -4.59
CA HIS A 146 7.98 -6.40 -3.74
C HIS A 146 8.00 -6.76 -2.23
N PRO A 147 9.13 -6.61 -1.52
CA PRO A 147 9.24 -6.85 -0.07
C PRO A 147 8.69 -5.70 0.79
N THR A 148 8.26 -4.60 0.16
CA THR A 148 7.78 -3.40 0.85
C THR A 148 6.65 -2.78 0.06
N LEU A 149 5.55 -2.49 0.76
CA LEU A 149 4.39 -1.77 0.25
C LEU A 149 4.34 -0.38 0.88
N ILE A 150 4.35 0.66 0.05
CA ILE A 150 4.20 2.05 0.45
C ILE A 150 2.83 2.56 -0.01
N LEU A 151 2.01 2.99 0.94
CA LEU A 151 0.66 3.50 0.71
C LEU A 151 0.63 5.01 1.01
N PRO A 152 0.66 5.86 -0.03
CA PRO A 152 0.54 7.30 0.15
C PRO A 152 -0.92 7.76 0.27
N THR A 153 -1.14 8.89 0.94
CA THR A 153 -2.39 9.64 0.79
C THR A 153 -2.29 10.52 -0.46
N SER A 154 -3.33 10.54 -1.29
CA SER A 154 -3.47 11.49 -2.40
C SER A 154 -4.79 12.25 -2.27
N GLN A 155 -4.98 13.31 -3.06
CA GLN A 155 -6.23 14.06 -3.05
C GLN A 155 -7.42 13.10 -3.30
N GLY A 156 -8.46 13.13 -2.46
CA GLY A 156 -9.62 12.24 -2.64
C GLY A 156 -9.40 10.75 -2.30
N ILE A 157 -8.22 10.32 -1.83
CA ILE A 157 -7.98 8.98 -1.28
C ILE A 157 -7.44 9.12 0.14
N LYS A 158 -8.19 8.62 1.11
CA LYS A 158 -7.81 8.68 2.53
C LYS A 158 -7.50 7.28 3.05
N ILE A 159 -6.25 7.08 3.44
CA ILE A 159 -5.77 5.85 4.06
C ILE A 159 -5.60 6.11 5.56
N THR A 160 -6.17 5.28 6.40
CA THR A 160 -6.12 5.46 7.86
C THR A 160 -5.76 4.14 8.54
N PRO A 161 -4.52 4.01 9.05
CA PRO A 161 -4.15 2.89 9.89
C PRO A 161 -4.67 3.09 11.31
N PHE A 162 -5.12 2.02 11.95
CA PHE A 162 -5.37 1.99 13.39
C PHE A 162 -5.00 0.63 13.98
N CYS A 163 -4.55 0.64 15.23
CA CYS A 163 -4.03 -0.55 15.90
C CYS A 163 -4.77 -0.78 17.22
N ILE A 164 -5.04 -2.04 17.54
CA ILE A 164 -5.56 -2.45 18.85
C ILE A 164 -4.48 -3.26 19.55
N MET A 165 -4.01 -2.77 20.69
CA MET A 165 -2.97 -3.45 21.45
C MET A 165 -3.47 -4.75 22.09
N LYS A 166 -2.55 -5.69 22.31
CA LYS A 166 -2.82 -6.88 23.12
C LYS A 166 -3.31 -6.48 24.50
N GLY A 167 -4.41 -7.09 24.95
CA GLY A 167 -5.01 -6.82 26.25
C GLY A 167 -5.82 -5.52 26.35
N ALA A 168 -6.01 -4.78 25.25
CA ALA A 168 -6.86 -3.60 25.25
C ALA A 168 -8.29 -3.96 25.72
N LYS A 169 -8.84 -3.17 26.66
CA LYS A 169 -10.18 -3.40 27.25
C LYS A 169 -11.28 -3.51 26.19
N ILE A 170 -11.11 -2.85 25.05
CA ILE A 170 -12.04 -2.86 23.91
C ILE A 170 -12.28 -4.26 23.34
N LEU A 171 -11.29 -5.16 23.42
CA LEU A 171 -11.40 -6.53 22.92
C LEU A 171 -12.33 -7.41 23.78
N ARG A 172 -12.68 -6.95 24.99
CA ARG A 172 -13.56 -7.66 25.94
C ARG A 172 -14.95 -7.03 26.04
N LYS A 173 -15.20 -5.92 25.36
CA LYS A 173 -16.46 -5.18 25.42
C LYS A 173 -17.30 -5.45 24.17
N PRO A 174 -18.64 -5.39 24.26
CA PRO A 174 -19.50 -5.35 23.08
C PRO A 174 -19.11 -4.20 22.15
N ILE A 175 -19.20 -4.41 20.84
CA ILE A 175 -18.89 -3.37 19.85
C ILE A 175 -20.04 -2.36 19.78
N THR A 176 -19.78 -1.13 20.22
CA THR A 176 -20.72 0.01 20.18
C THR A 176 -20.41 0.96 19.02
N ASN A 177 -21.35 1.86 18.69
CA ASN A 177 -21.10 2.92 17.70
C ASN A 177 -19.92 3.82 18.10
N GLU A 178 -19.75 4.09 19.40
CA GLU A 178 -18.61 4.85 19.92
C GLU A 178 -17.28 4.10 19.66
N ILE A 179 -17.24 2.80 19.90
CA ILE A 179 -16.07 1.95 19.61
C ILE A 179 -15.74 2.00 18.12
N VAL A 180 -16.75 1.87 17.26
CA VAL A 180 -16.56 2.01 15.81
C VAL A 180 -15.99 3.40 15.49
N SER A 181 -16.61 4.49 15.94
CA SER A 181 -16.10 5.86 15.72
C SER A 181 -14.64 6.02 16.13
N ARG A 182 -14.26 5.46 17.28
CA ARG A 182 -12.88 5.51 17.80
C ARG A 182 -11.90 4.63 17.02
N CYS A 183 -12.35 3.49 16.50
CA CYS A 183 -11.51 2.58 15.73
C CYS A 183 -11.30 3.09 14.31
N ILE A 184 -12.39 3.36 13.59
CA ILE A 184 -12.30 3.65 12.16
C ILE A 184 -11.94 5.10 11.87
N GLY A 185 -12.33 6.05 12.74
CA GLY A 185 -12.13 7.48 12.53
C GLY A 185 -12.90 8.05 11.32
N GLY A 186 -13.36 9.30 11.43
CA GLY A 186 -14.08 9.99 10.35
C GLY A 186 -15.51 9.48 10.09
N GLU A 187 -16.25 10.23 9.27
CA GLU A 187 -17.64 9.91 8.88
C GLU A 187 -17.73 9.34 7.46
N GLU A 188 -16.68 9.51 6.66
CA GLU A 188 -16.61 9.00 5.29
C GLU A 188 -16.72 7.46 5.26
N PRO A 189 -17.55 6.90 4.35
CA PRO A 189 -17.72 5.46 4.21
C PRO A 189 -16.41 4.74 3.87
N ILE A 190 -16.23 3.56 4.47
CA ILE A 190 -15.10 2.69 4.19
C ILE A 190 -15.36 1.95 2.88
N LYS A 191 -14.37 1.95 1.98
CA LYS A 191 -14.39 1.22 0.71
C LYS A 191 -13.62 -0.09 0.82
N CYS A 192 -12.51 -0.08 1.56
CA CYS A 192 -11.72 -1.26 1.86
C CYS A 192 -11.21 -1.23 3.31
N LEU A 193 -11.15 -2.39 3.97
CA LEU A 193 -10.47 -2.58 5.25
C LEU A 193 -9.51 -3.77 5.17
N LEU A 194 -8.21 -3.50 5.20
CA LEU A 194 -7.21 -4.55 5.37
C LEU A 194 -7.04 -4.87 6.85
N ILE A 195 -6.92 -6.16 7.17
CA ILE A 195 -6.89 -6.70 8.52
C ILE A 195 -5.65 -7.58 8.68
N ILE A 196 -4.77 -7.22 9.60
CA ILE A 196 -3.61 -8.03 10.00
C ILE A 196 -3.74 -8.28 11.49
N SER A 197 -3.77 -9.54 11.92
CA SER A 197 -4.00 -9.90 13.33
C SER A 197 -2.93 -10.87 13.87
N LYS A 198 -2.76 -10.87 15.20
CA LYS A 198 -1.96 -11.88 15.93
C LYS A 198 -2.81 -12.89 16.70
N THR A 199 -4.13 -12.67 16.71
CA THR A 199 -5.06 -13.37 17.60
C THR A 199 -6.22 -13.92 16.80
N ARG A 200 -6.46 -15.22 16.97
CA ARG A 200 -7.69 -15.96 16.58
C ARG A 200 -8.95 -15.46 17.28
N SER A 201 -9.36 -14.22 17.04
CA SER A 201 -10.68 -13.74 17.45
C SER A 201 -11.45 -13.18 16.26
N ALA A 202 -11.94 -14.15 15.47
CA ALA A 202 -12.93 -13.94 14.41
C ALA A 202 -14.14 -13.16 14.93
N LYS A 203 -14.61 -13.49 16.15
CA LYS A 203 -15.79 -12.89 16.77
C LYS A 203 -15.69 -11.37 16.90
N PHE A 204 -14.53 -10.85 17.32
CA PHE A 204 -14.33 -9.41 17.42
C PHE A 204 -14.38 -8.76 16.03
N VAL A 205 -13.66 -9.32 15.06
CA VAL A 205 -13.61 -8.81 13.69
C VAL A 205 -14.99 -8.84 13.04
N SER A 206 -15.70 -9.97 13.10
CA SER A 206 -17.07 -10.08 12.59
C SER A 206 -18.01 -9.05 13.21
N SER A 207 -17.92 -8.86 14.54
CA SER A 207 -18.76 -7.89 15.26
C SER A 207 -18.44 -6.46 14.84
N LEU A 208 -17.16 -6.14 14.64
CA LEU A 208 -16.69 -4.85 14.15
C LEU A 208 -17.19 -4.58 12.73
N LEU A 209 -17.00 -5.53 11.81
CA LEU A 209 -17.41 -5.41 10.41
C LEU A 209 -18.93 -5.24 10.27
N LYS A 210 -19.71 -6.06 11.00
CA LYS A 210 -21.17 -5.92 11.04
C LYS A 210 -21.57 -4.52 11.48
N LYS A 211 -20.95 -4.01 12.56
CA LYS A 211 -21.28 -2.68 13.09
C LYS A 211 -20.87 -1.54 12.14
N ILE A 212 -19.79 -1.71 11.37
CA ILE A 212 -19.41 -0.76 10.32
C ILE A 212 -20.48 -0.75 9.23
N VAL A 213 -20.92 -1.92 8.75
CA VAL A 213 -21.98 -2.03 7.72
C VAL A 213 -23.29 -1.42 8.22
N ASP A 214 -23.73 -1.78 9.43
CA ASP A 214 -24.95 -1.22 10.05
C ASP A 214 -24.90 0.32 10.08
N ARG A 215 -23.73 0.90 10.32
CA ARG A 215 -23.54 2.35 10.40
C ARG A 215 -23.53 3.04 9.03
N GLN A 216 -22.81 2.49 8.05
CA GLN A 216 -22.65 3.14 6.74
C GLN A 216 -23.75 2.76 5.73
N GLY A 217 -24.61 1.79 6.07
CA GLY A 217 -25.74 1.35 5.25
C GLY A 217 -25.37 0.56 3.99
N LYS A 218 -24.09 0.26 3.78
CA LYS A 218 -23.58 -0.45 2.60
C LYS A 218 -22.42 -1.37 2.95
N THR A 219 -22.25 -2.44 2.17
CA THR A 219 -21.10 -3.34 2.30
C THR A 219 -19.85 -2.69 1.70
N PHE A 220 -18.70 -3.26 2.03
CA PHE A 220 -17.37 -2.83 1.59
C PHE A 220 -16.46 -4.05 1.50
N ALA A 221 -15.31 -3.92 0.86
CA ALA A 221 -14.35 -5.03 0.80
C ALA A 221 -13.55 -5.10 2.10
N ALA A 222 -13.39 -6.29 2.68
CA ALA A 222 -12.43 -6.50 3.76
C ALA A 222 -11.64 -7.78 3.53
N GLY A 223 -10.34 -7.74 3.79
CA GLY A 223 -9.50 -8.92 3.69
C GLY A 223 -8.17 -8.79 4.42
N GLY A 224 -7.33 -9.80 4.29
CA GLY A 224 -6.07 -9.94 5.02
C GLY A 224 -6.00 -11.25 5.81
N GLY A 225 -5.15 -11.31 6.83
CA GLY A 225 -4.91 -12.57 7.53
C GLY A 225 -4.26 -12.45 8.90
N GLU A 226 -4.24 -13.57 9.61
CA GLU A 226 -3.57 -13.73 10.89
C GLU A 226 -2.10 -14.11 10.67
N ILE A 227 -1.18 -13.52 11.42
CA ILE A 227 0.24 -13.78 11.30
C ILE A 227 0.89 -13.98 12.67
N LYS A 228 1.94 -14.81 12.71
CA LYS A 228 2.63 -15.18 13.95
C LYS A 228 3.41 -14.02 14.55
N HIS A 229 4.10 -13.25 13.71
CA HIS A 229 5.01 -12.19 14.13
C HIS A 229 4.85 -10.93 13.28
N TYR A 230 4.54 -9.82 13.94
CA TYR A 230 4.66 -8.48 13.38
C TYR A 230 4.81 -7.46 14.48
N GLU A 231 5.43 -6.35 14.12
CA GLU A 231 5.64 -5.20 14.98
C GLU A 231 5.15 -3.95 14.26
N CYS A 232 4.49 -3.07 15.00
CA CYS A 232 4.03 -1.81 14.48
C CYS A 232 4.77 -0.67 15.18
N ASN A 233 5.23 0.28 14.38
CA ASN A 233 5.70 1.57 14.81
C ASN A 233 4.75 2.62 14.22
N ALA A 234 3.68 2.89 14.96
CA ALA A 234 2.84 4.05 14.68
C ALA A 234 3.60 5.30 15.14
N GLY A 235 3.94 6.17 14.19
CA GLY A 235 4.65 7.42 14.48
C GLY A 235 4.04 8.17 15.67
N ASN A 236 4.91 8.66 16.55
CA ASN A 236 4.65 9.47 17.76
C ASN A 236 4.55 8.80 19.14
N ARG A 237 5.44 7.86 19.46
CA ARG A 237 5.97 7.81 20.84
C ARG A 237 7.49 7.77 20.85
N ARG A 238 8.11 8.91 20.54
CA ARG A 238 9.47 9.21 21.03
C ARG A 238 9.32 9.74 22.45
N LYS A 239 9.35 8.87 23.47
CA LYS A 239 9.63 9.35 24.82
C LYS A 239 11.14 9.56 24.90
N ILE A 240 11.56 10.81 25.00
CA ILE A 240 12.91 11.15 25.46
C ILE A 240 12.90 10.84 26.96
N THR A 241 13.23 9.61 27.31
CA THR A 241 13.61 9.27 28.68
C THR A 241 15.07 8.86 28.60
N THR A 242 15.93 9.68 29.23
CA THR A 242 17.31 9.37 29.64
C THR A 242 18.38 9.09 28.58
N GLY A 243 18.32 9.77 27.42
CA GLY A 243 19.45 9.73 26.46
C GLY A 243 19.62 8.41 25.70
N ARG A 244 18.68 7.46 25.84
CA ARG A 244 18.57 6.27 24.99
C ARG A 244 17.36 6.38 24.08
N TYR A 245 17.59 6.40 22.77
CA TYR A 245 16.55 6.40 21.74
C TYR A 245 15.82 5.05 21.73
N HIS A 246 14.78 4.89 22.53
CA HIS A 246 13.91 3.72 22.41
C HIS A 246 12.85 3.98 21.34
N SER A 247 13.00 3.34 20.18
CA SER A 247 11.88 3.15 19.26
C SER A 247 10.85 2.26 19.95
N LEU A 248 9.68 2.79 20.31
CA LEU A 248 8.58 2.02 20.89
C LEU A 248 7.87 1.21 19.80
N TRP A 249 8.55 0.16 19.31
CA TRP A 249 7.87 -0.92 18.62
C TRP A 249 6.93 -1.59 19.61
N PHE A 250 5.69 -1.79 19.21
CA PHE A 250 4.73 -2.53 20.01
C PHE A 250 4.15 -3.67 19.18
N VAL A 251 3.65 -4.69 19.88
CA VAL A 251 3.01 -5.85 19.28
C VAL A 251 1.50 -5.68 19.42
N PRO A 252 0.81 -5.14 18.40
CA PRO A 252 -0.64 -5.06 18.43
C PRO A 252 -1.27 -6.46 18.30
N SER A 253 -2.50 -6.60 18.80
CA SER A 253 -3.36 -7.75 18.49
C SER A 253 -3.99 -7.63 17.11
N TYR A 254 -4.28 -6.40 16.69
CA TYR A 254 -4.85 -6.08 15.38
C TYR A 254 -4.23 -4.82 14.80
N VAL A 255 -3.97 -4.84 13.51
CA VAL A 255 -3.69 -3.69 12.66
C VAL A 255 -4.74 -3.67 11.58
N PHE A 256 -5.39 -2.53 11.45
CA PHE A 256 -6.39 -2.27 10.44
C PHE A 256 -5.93 -1.12 9.56
N ILE A 257 -6.16 -1.22 8.26
CA ILE A 257 -5.87 -0.14 7.30
C ILE A 257 -7.16 0.12 6.53
N ALA A 258 -7.80 1.25 6.82
CA ALA A 258 -9.03 1.65 6.17
C ALA A 258 -8.74 2.56 4.97
N PHE A 259 -9.37 2.27 3.84
CA PHE A 259 -9.32 3.07 2.62
C PHE A 259 -10.67 3.72 2.35
N ARG A 260 -10.65 5.00 2.04
CA ARG A 260 -11.83 5.85 1.81
C ARG A 260 -11.63 6.82 0.65
N GLY A 261 -12.73 7.41 0.23
CA GLY A 261 -12.80 8.41 -0.83
C GLY A 261 -13.41 7.86 -2.11
N ASP A 262 -13.87 8.76 -2.97
CA ASP A 262 -14.56 8.40 -4.21
C ASP A 262 -13.61 7.84 -5.27
N GLY A 263 -12.32 8.10 -5.13
CA GLY A 263 -11.26 7.50 -5.95
C GLY A 263 -10.90 6.07 -5.55
N VAL A 264 -11.57 5.45 -4.58
CA VAL A 264 -11.28 4.08 -4.12
C VAL A 264 -12.44 3.13 -4.41
N SER A 265 -12.14 2.04 -5.09
CA SER A 265 -12.96 0.83 -5.12
C SER A 265 -12.13 -0.37 -4.70
N ALA A 266 -12.78 -1.42 -4.19
CA ALA A 266 -12.09 -2.62 -3.78
C ALA A 266 -13.00 -3.84 -3.89
N HIS A 267 -12.37 -4.99 -4.11
CA HIS A 267 -13.01 -6.30 -4.13
C HIS A 267 -12.20 -7.21 -3.21
N SER A 268 -12.88 -8.08 -2.46
CA SER A 268 -12.20 -9.08 -1.65
C SER A 268 -12.95 -10.40 -1.66
N GLU A 269 -12.23 -11.48 -1.93
CA GLU A 269 -12.80 -12.83 -1.96
C GLU A 269 -11.83 -13.85 -1.39
N ILE A 270 -12.38 -15.00 -0.98
CA ILE A 270 -11.59 -16.13 -0.52
C ILE A 270 -11.61 -17.21 -1.60
N LEU A 271 -10.41 -17.62 -2.03
CA LEU A 271 -10.19 -18.77 -2.88
C LEU A 271 -10.16 -20.04 -2.02
N TYR A 272 -11.07 -20.98 -2.31
CA TYR A 272 -11.15 -22.28 -1.63
C TYR A 272 -10.66 -23.44 -2.49
N TYR A 273 -10.57 -23.26 -3.82
CA TYR A 273 -10.31 -24.35 -4.75
C TYR A 273 -8.84 -24.78 -4.74
N GLU A 274 -8.60 -26.08 -4.83
CA GLU A 274 -7.25 -26.66 -4.95
C GLU A 274 -7.00 -27.18 -6.39
N ASP A 275 -8.02 -27.36 -7.21
CA ASP A 275 -7.83 -27.76 -8.61
C ASP A 275 -7.45 -26.57 -9.50
N ALA A 276 -6.46 -26.76 -10.39
CA ALA A 276 -5.96 -25.71 -11.27
C ALA A 276 -7.06 -25.12 -12.18
N LYS A 277 -7.98 -25.93 -12.69
CA LYS A 277 -9.10 -25.46 -13.53
C LYS A 277 -10.01 -24.55 -12.72
N ASP A 278 -10.37 -24.95 -11.51
CA ASP A 278 -11.27 -24.18 -10.65
C ASP A 278 -10.61 -22.89 -10.14
N ILE A 279 -9.30 -22.92 -9.84
CA ILE A 279 -8.49 -21.73 -9.55
C ILE A 279 -8.54 -20.74 -10.72
N ASN A 280 -8.35 -21.22 -11.95
CA ASN A 280 -8.41 -20.36 -13.15
C ASN A 280 -9.82 -19.78 -13.38
N ILE A 281 -10.87 -20.58 -13.19
CA ILE A 281 -12.26 -20.12 -13.27
C ILE A 281 -12.51 -19.03 -12.23
N PHE A 282 -12.10 -19.25 -10.98
CA PHE A 282 -12.23 -18.28 -9.90
C PHE A 282 -11.52 -16.97 -10.24
N MET A 283 -10.26 -17.02 -10.67
CA MET A 283 -9.48 -15.81 -11.00
C MET A 283 -10.11 -15.03 -12.16
N LYS A 284 -10.60 -15.72 -13.19
CA LYS A 284 -11.30 -15.09 -14.31
C LYS A 284 -12.58 -14.39 -13.85
N GLN A 285 -13.39 -15.07 -13.05
CA GLN A 285 -14.63 -14.50 -12.51
C GLN A 285 -14.36 -13.29 -11.59
N LEU A 286 -13.29 -13.35 -10.79
CA LEU A 286 -12.85 -12.22 -9.98
C LEU A 286 -12.42 -11.04 -10.86
N ALA A 287 -11.65 -11.28 -11.93
CA ALA A 287 -11.24 -10.24 -12.88
C ALA A 287 -12.43 -9.60 -13.60
N GLU A 288 -13.42 -10.38 -14.00
CA GLU A 288 -14.66 -9.89 -14.60
C GLU A 288 -15.41 -8.95 -13.63
N ARG A 289 -15.55 -9.33 -12.35
CA ARG A 289 -16.17 -8.48 -11.32
C ARG A 289 -15.37 -7.21 -11.04
N VAL A 290 -14.04 -7.33 -10.97
CA VAL A 290 -13.13 -6.19 -10.71
C VAL A 290 -13.11 -5.21 -11.89
N GLY A 291 -13.30 -5.70 -13.11
CA GLY A 291 -13.31 -4.92 -14.34
C GLY A 291 -11.93 -4.40 -14.76
N PRO A 292 -11.84 -3.56 -15.81
CA PRO A 292 -10.58 -2.98 -16.28
C PRO A 292 -10.03 -1.91 -15.32
N VAL A 293 -8.71 -1.69 -15.35
CA VAL A 293 -8.09 -0.58 -14.58
C VAL A 293 -8.64 0.75 -15.12
N PRO A 294 -9.17 1.64 -14.27
CA PRO A 294 -9.65 2.94 -14.71
C PRO A 294 -8.53 3.74 -15.39
N GLU A 295 -8.87 4.56 -16.37
CA GLU A 295 -7.89 5.38 -17.10
C GLU A 295 -7.06 6.27 -16.14
N GLY A 296 -5.73 6.14 -16.22
CA GLY A 296 -4.80 6.83 -15.33
C GLY A 296 -4.88 6.41 -13.86
N GLY A 297 -5.66 5.37 -13.55
CA GLY A 297 -5.73 4.74 -12.25
C GLY A 297 -4.64 3.70 -12.03
N SER A 298 -4.61 3.13 -10.83
CA SER A 298 -3.68 2.06 -10.43
C SER A 298 -4.38 1.02 -9.58
N ARG A 299 -3.75 -0.14 -9.42
CA ARG A 299 -4.24 -1.23 -8.58
C ARG A 299 -3.14 -1.81 -7.73
N ILE A 300 -3.54 -2.45 -6.64
CA ILE A 300 -2.70 -3.36 -5.88
C ILE A 300 -3.54 -4.53 -5.38
N ALA A 301 -2.95 -5.72 -5.38
CA ALA A 301 -3.50 -6.89 -4.73
C ALA A 301 -2.79 -7.17 -3.41
N PHE A 302 -3.59 -7.34 -2.36
CA PHE A 302 -3.15 -7.78 -1.05
C PHE A 302 -3.61 -9.22 -0.86
N LEU A 303 -2.68 -10.10 -0.51
CA LEU A 303 -2.91 -11.54 -0.51
C LEU A 303 -2.51 -12.12 0.85
N ALA A 304 -3.41 -12.91 1.44
CA ALA A 304 -3.11 -13.67 2.65
C ALA A 304 -3.42 -15.14 2.38
N GLN A 305 -2.38 -15.97 2.28
CA GLN A 305 -2.48 -17.39 1.94
C GLN A 305 -2.26 -18.25 3.17
N CYS A 306 -3.13 -19.23 3.40
CA CYS A 306 -3.02 -20.12 4.55
C CYS A 306 -1.68 -20.86 4.57
N VAL A 307 -1.03 -20.93 5.73
CA VAL A 307 0.18 -21.74 5.94
C VAL A 307 -0.06 -23.24 5.72
N ALA A 308 -1.31 -23.71 5.70
CA ALA A 308 -1.62 -25.09 5.36
C ALA A 308 -1.70 -25.32 3.83
N ARG A 309 -1.82 -24.24 3.06
CA ARG A 309 -1.85 -24.23 1.59
C ARG A 309 -0.43 -24.26 1.01
N THR A 310 0.33 -25.26 1.46
CA THR A 310 1.80 -25.39 1.30
C THR A 310 2.24 -26.19 0.08
N ASP A 311 1.31 -26.75 -0.69
CA ASP A 311 1.66 -27.44 -1.92
C ASP A 311 2.29 -26.44 -2.91
N PRO A 312 3.59 -26.61 -3.26
CA PRO A 312 4.26 -25.75 -4.22
C PRO A 312 3.56 -25.67 -5.58
N PHE A 313 2.88 -26.74 -5.97
CA PHE A 313 2.10 -26.77 -7.20
C PHE A 313 0.93 -25.78 -7.11
N LEU A 314 0.14 -25.83 -6.03
CA LEU A 314 -0.98 -24.93 -5.80
C LEU A 314 -0.54 -23.47 -5.74
N GLU A 315 0.55 -23.18 -5.02
CA GLU A 315 1.10 -21.83 -4.90
C GLU A 315 1.45 -21.25 -6.29
N ASN A 316 2.14 -22.03 -7.12
CA ASN A 316 2.50 -21.62 -8.47
C ASN A 316 1.27 -21.49 -9.40
N GLU A 317 0.29 -22.38 -9.28
CA GLU A 317 -0.94 -22.32 -10.07
C GLU A 317 -1.78 -21.08 -9.74
N GLU A 318 -1.94 -20.74 -8.45
CA GLU A 318 -2.65 -19.53 -8.06
C GLU A 318 -1.94 -18.26 -8.54
N SER A 319 -0.63 -18.20 -8.32
CA SER A 319 0.22 -17.08 -8.76
C SER A 319 0.13 -16.91 -10.28
N SER A 320 0.22 -18.01 -11.03
CA SER A 320 0.11 -18.02 -12.49
C SER A 320 -1.29 -17.62 -12.96
N ALA A 321 -2.36 -18.16 -12.34
CA ALA A 321 -3.74 -17.83 -12.68
C ALA A 321 -4.06 -16.36 -12.40
N PHE A 322 -3.55 -15.82 -11.29
CA PHE A 322 -3.67 -14.41 -10.98
C PHE A 322 -2.91 -13.54 -11.97
N ASN A 323 -1.66 -13.88 -12.31
CA ASN A 323 -0.86 -13.13 -13.28
C ASN A 323 -1.52 -13.11 -14.68
N ARG A 324 -2.20 -14.20 -15.06
CA ARG A 324 -3.01 -14.23 -16.30
C ARG A 324 -4.22 -13.31 -16.21
N ALA A 325 -4.92 -13.30 -15.07
CA ALA A 325 -6.12 -12.51 -14.85
C ALA A 325 -5.83 -11.01 -14.61
N PHE A 326 -4.66 -10.68 -14.05
CA PHE A 326 -4.26 -9.36 -13.59
C PHE A 326 -2.79 -9.05 -13.91
N PRO A 327 -2.38 -9.04 -15.19
CA PRO A 327 -0.97 -9.01 -15.60
C PRO A 327 -0.19 -7.76 -15.19
N SER A 328 -0.87 -6.64 -14.91
CA SER A 328 -0.26 -5.36 -14.52
C SER A 328 -0.49 -4.99 -13.07
N VAL A 329 -1.10 -5.87 -12.26
CA VAL A 329 -1.44 -5.57 -10.87
C VAL A 329 -0.30 -6.04 -9.95
N PRO A 330 0.40 -5.12 -9.26
CA PRO A 330 1.41 -5.49 -8.29
C PRO A 330 0.78 -6.25 -7.11
N GLN A 331 1.51 -7.24 -6.61
CA GLN A 331 1.07 -8.13 -5.55
C GLN A 331 1.91 -7.93 -4.29
N PHE A 332 1.21 -7.84 -3.16
CA PHE A 332 1.79 -7.90 -1.82
C PHE A 332 1.13 -9.05 -1.07
N GLY A 333 1.76 -10.22 -1.10
CA GLY A 333 1.28 -11.42 -0.43
C GLY A 333 2.07 -11.84 0.80
N PHE A 334 1.41 -12.53 1.72
CA PHE A 334 2.06 -13.19 2.86
C PHE A 334 1.35 -14.48 3.28
N HIS A 335 2.08 -15.35 3.96
CA HIS A 335 1.51 -16.51 4.63
C HIS A 335 0.77 -16.12 5.90
N ALA A 336 -0.42 -16.67 6.08
CA ALA A 336 -1.32 -16.41 7.18
C ALA A 336 -1.71 -17.71 7.91
N LEU A 337 -1.95 -17.61 9.21
CA LEU A 337 -2.51 -18.67 10.05
C LEU A 337 -4.04 -18.75 9.94
N GLY A 338 -4.64 -17.88 9.15
CA GLY A 338 -6.08 -17.75 8.91
C GLY A 338 -6.39 -16.51 8.07
N GLU A 339 -7.48 -16.57 7.32
CA GLU A 339 -7.80 -15.64 6.24
C GLU A 339 -9.08 -14.87 6.57
N TYR A 340 -9.05 -13.55 6.42
CA TYR A 340 -10.23 -12.70 6.48
C TYR A 340 -10.73 -12.43 5.06
N GLY A 341 -12.04 -12.51 4.84
CA GLY A 341 -12.63 -12.18 3.54
C GLY A 341 -14.06 -11.67 3.65
N MET A 342 -14.33 -10.61 2.91
CA MET A 342 -15.65 -10.00 2.78
C MET A 342 -15.73 -9.23 1.48
N SER A 343 -16.60 -9.67 0.57
CA SER A 343 -16.82 -8.97 -0.69
C SER A 343 -17.78 -7.80 -0.49
N SER A 344 -17.54 -6.69 -1.20
CA SER A 344 -18.55 -5.65 -1.35
C SER A 344 -19.65 -6.18 -2.26
N SER A 345 -20.85 -6.37 -1.72
CA SER A 345 -21.98 -6.94 -2.45
C SER A 345 -22.71 -5.96 -3.36
N SER A 346 -22.24 -4.74 -3.59
CA SER A 346 -22.99 -3.77 -4.40
C SER A 346 -22.15 -2.60 -4.92
N THR A 347 -21.82 -2.65 -6.21
CA THR A 347 -21.72 -1.43 -7.05
C THR A 347 -23.10 -0.95 -7.51
N GLU A 348 -24.15 -1.76 -7.35
CA GLU A 348 -25.52 -1.40 -7.71
C GLU A 348 -26.29 -0.89 -6.48
N ALA A 349 -27.04 0.20 -6.66
CA ALA A 349 -27.99 0.66 -5.66
C ALA A 349 -28.90 -0.53 -5.27
N PRO A 350 -29.26 -0.68 -3.98
CA PRO A 350 -30.19 -1.73 -3.59
C PRO A 350 -31.48 -1.56 -4.41
N GLU A 351 -31.80 -2.54 -5.26
CA GLU A 351 -33.11 -2.59 -5.91
C GLU A 351 -34.17 -2.57 -4.81
N GLU A 352 -35.03 -1.54 -4.84
CA GLU A 352 -36.15 -1.42 -3.91
C GLU A 352 -36.98 -2.71 -3.94
N GLY A 353 -37.13 -3.35 -2.79
CA GLY A 353 -38.01 -4.51 -2.61
C GLY A 353 -37.33 -5.89 -2.60
N LYS A 354 -36.02 -6.03 -2.85
CA LYS A 354 -35.32 -7.30 -2.63
C LYS A 354 -34.63 -7.32 -1.26
N PRO A 355 -34.83 -8.36 -0.43
CA PRO A 355 -34.10 -8.48 0.83
C PRO A 355 -32.61 -8.48 0.52
N SER A 356 -31.85 -7.54 1.11
CA SER A 356 -30.40 -7.44 0.95
C SER A 356 -29.81 -8.84 1.14
N LYS A 357 -29.13 -9.39 0.12
CA LYS A 357 -28.44 -10.69 0.24
C LYS A 357 -27.63 -10.65 1.53
N LYS A 358 -27.89 -11.60 2.44
CA LYS A 358 -27.24 -11.66 3.75
C LYS A 358 -25.72 -11.53 3.55
N MET A 359 -25.14 -10.55 4.23
CA MET A 359 -23.71 -10.29 4.26
C MET A 359 -22.95 -11.59 4.59
N LYS A 360 -22.14 -12.08 3.64
CA LYS A 360 -21.30 -13.27 3.84
C LYS A 360 -19.89 -12.79 4.19
N TYR A 361 -19.63 -12.70 5.49
CA TYR A 361 -18.27 -12.58 6.02
C TYR A 361 -17.73 -13.99 6.25
N SER A 362 -16.52 -14.26 5.78
CA SER A 362 -15.80 -15.49 6.07
C SER A 362 -14.52 -15.17 6.84
N PHE A 363 -14.29 -15.99 7.86
CA PHE A 363 -12.98 -16.12 8.47
C PHE A 363 -12.64 -17.59 8.42
N GLU A 364 -11.60 -17.90 7.65
CA GLU A 364 -11.24 -19.27 7.33
C GLU A 364 -9.92 -19.62 8.01
N HIS A 365 -9.83 -20.87 8.44
CA HIS A 365 -8.63 -21.50 8.98
C HIS A 365 -8.39 -22.83 8.27
N VAL A 366 -8.74 -22.88 6.99
CA VAL A 366 -8.66 -24.04 6.12
C VAL A 366 -8.03 -23.59 4.82
N ASN A 367 -7.25 -24.45 4.18
CA ASN A 367 -6.47 -24.23 2.95
C ASN A 367 -7.08 -23.21 1.99
N THR A 368 -6.90 -21.90 2.24
CA THR A 368 -7.54 -20.83 1.46
C THR A 368 -6.59 -19.67 1.25
N THR A 369 -6.92 -18.83 0.28
CA THR A 369 -6.22 -17.57 0.01
C THR A 369 -7.22 -16.43 0.02
N SER A 370 -7.03 -15.45 0.91
CA SER A 370 -7.75 -14.16 0.84
C SER A 370 -7.09 -13.28 -0.22
N ILE A 371 -7.89 -12.82 -1.18
CA ILE A 371 -7.47 -11.93 -2.26
C ILE A 371 -8.25 -10.64 -2.14
N THR A 372 -7.55 -9.53 -1.88
CA THR A 372 -8.13 -8.19 -1.84
C THR A 372 -7.49 -7.32 -2.91
N ILE A 373 -8.27 -6.88 -3.90
CA ILE A 373 -7.81 -5.96 -4.94
C ILE A 373 -8.34 -4.57 -4.64
N ILE A 374 -7.44 -3.61 -4.49
CA ILE A 374 -7.76 -2.20 -4.26
C ILE A 374 -7.45 -1.43 -5.55
N THR A 375 -8.43 -0.68 -6.04
CA THR A 375 -8.31 0.17 -7.23
C THR A 375 -8.36 1.63 -6.82
N PHE A 376 -7.40 2.39 -7.33
CA PHE A 376 -7.29 3.84 -7.15
C PHE A 376 -7.55 4.51 -8.49
N SER A 377 -8.64 5.27 -8.60
CA SER A 377 -8.94 6.07 -9.79
C SER A 377 -8.10 7.34 -9.81
N LYS A 378 -7.76 7.82 -11.01
CA LYS A 378 -7.19 9.16 -11.16
C LYS A 378 -8.17 10.19 -10.62
N VAL A 379 -7.68 11.06 -9.75
CA VAL A 379 -8.46 12.15 -9.19
C VAL A 379 -8.66 13.16 -10.31
N LYS A 380 -9.90 13.34 -10.76
CA LYS A 380 -10.23 14.38 -11.74
C LYS A 380 -10.12 15.73 -11.03
N PHE A 381 -9.20 16.57 -11.48
CA PHE A 381 -9.22 17.98 -11.13
C PHE A 381 -10.37 18.62 -11.90
N ASN A 382 -11.42 19.04 -11.21
CA ASN A 382 -12.37 19.97 -11.82
C ASN A 382 -11.58 21.25 -12.11
N LYS A 383 -11.51 21.59 -13.40
CA LYS A 383 -10.89 22.83 -13.87
C LYS A 383 -11.64 24.05 -13.36
#